data_AF-A0A1A2ZU91-F1
#
_entry.id   AF-A0A1A2ZU91-F1
#
_cell.length_a   1.000
_cell.length_b   1.000
_cell.length_c   1.000
_cell.angle_alpha   90.00
_cell.angle_beta   90.00
_cell.angle_gamma   90.00
#
_symmetry.space_group_name_H-M   'P 1'
#
loop_
_entity.id
_entity.type
_entity.pdbx_description
1 polymer ?
#
loop_
_entity_poly.entity_id
_entity_poly.type
_entity_poly.pdbx_seq_one_letter_code
_entity_poly.pdbx_strand_id
1 'polypeptide(L)'
;MTGNDIRNAGPARRFGWAASGLAAVVVLGAPAGIARADATDDAFIAALKAHGIVHESNQAAIAAGHLVCHQLDMGKTQEDIATDVMNSSGLDSENAGYFVAVAERAYCPRYADIPS
;
A
#
# COMPACT_ATOMS: atom_id res chain seq x y z
N MET A 1 46.88 -4.08 -8.62
CA MET A 1 47.31 -3.77 -7.23
C MET A 1 47.98 -2.41 -7.22
N THR A 2 47.22 -1.36 -6.94
CA THR A 2 47.65 0.01 -6.60
C THR A 2 46.35 0.79 -6.42
N GLY A 3 46.05 1.52 -5.35
CA GLY A 3 46.72 1.89 -4.12
C GLY A 3 45.71 2.83 -3.43
N ASN A 4 45.46 2.60 -2.16
CA ASN A 4 44.54 3.35 -1.30
C ASN A 4 45.17 4.69 -0.90
N ASP A 5 44.48 5.82 -1.14
CA ASP A 5 44.77 7.09 -0.46
C ASP A 5 43.49 7.76 0.03
N ILE A 6 43.07 7.29 1.20
CA ILE A 6 42.31 8.06 2.19
C ILE A 6 43.29 9.08 2.77
N ARG A 7 42.98 10.39 2.66
CA ARG A 7 43.25 11.48 3.65
C ARG A 7 43.38 12.84 2.93
N ASN A 8 42.41 13.73 3.08
CA ASN A 8 42.70 15.03 3.68
C ASN A 8 41.43 15.70 4.22
N ALA A 9 41.44 15.91 5.53
CA ALA A 9 40.45 16.70 6.24
C ALA A 9 40.88 18.17 6.17
N GLY A 10 40.02 19.03 5.61
CA GLY A 10 40.16 20.48 5.70
C GLY A 10 39.00 21.07 6.50
N PRO A 11 39.24 21.71 7.67
CA PRO A 11 38.23 22.49 8.36
C PRO A 11 38.31 23.94 7.89
N ALA A 12 37.30 24.45 7.20
CA ALA A 12 37.17 25.89 6.99
C ALA A 12 35.72 26.32 6.86
N ARG A 13 35.32 27.13 7.84
CA ARG A 13 33.99 27.65 8.09
C ARG A 13 33.64 28.76 7.08
N ARG A 14 32.46 28.59 6.45
CA ARG A 14 31.40 29.58 6.19
C ARG A 14 31.80 30.97 5.68
N PHE A 15 31.51 31.24 4.40
CA PHE A 15 31.12 32.58 3.93
C PHE A 15 30.22 32.48 2.68
N GLY A 16 29.08 33.18 2.71
CA GLY A 16 28.40 33.66 1.50
C GLY A 16 27.33 32.75 0.91
N TRP A 17 26.07 33.06 1.23
CA TRP A 17 24.87 32.42 0.72
C TRP A 17 24.60 32.83 -0.73
N ALA A 18 24.31 31.87 -1.61
CA ALA A 18 23.57 32.10 -2.84
C ALA A 18 22.61 30.93 -3.06
N ALA A 19 21.32 31.25 -3.11
CA ALA A 19 20.21 30.33 -3.13
C ALA A 19 20.16 29.52 -4.44
N SER A 20 20.11 28.21 -4.31
CA SER A 20 19.45 27.32 -5.27
C SER A 20 18.90 26.15 -4.47
N GLY A 21 17.64 26.27 -4.09
CA GLY A 21 16.89 25.25 -3.38
C GLY A 21 16.68 24.04 -4.28
N LEU A 22 17.56 23.06 -4.17
CA LEU A 22 17.20 21.67 -4.36
C LEU A 22 17.28 21.05 -2.98
N ALA A 23 16.14 21.01 -2.30
CA ALA A 23 16.00 20.35 -1.02
C ALA A 23 16.41 18.88 -1.18
N ALA A 24 17.59 18.54 -0.67
CA ALA A 24 17.90 17.18 -0.31
C ALA A 24 16.87 16.78 0.74
N VAL A 25 15.87 15.99 0.35
CA VAL A 25 14.97 15.34 1.29
C VAL A 25 15.81 14.30 2.02
N VAL A 26 16.45 14.73 3.09
CA VAL A 26 16.91 13.81 4.13
C VAL A 26 15.62 13.29 4.77
N VAL A 27 15.14 12.13 4.34
CA VAL A 27 14.12 11.40 5.11
C VAL A 27 14.83 10.81 6.32
N LEU A 28 15.04 11.67 7.32
CA LEU A 28 15.15 11.27 8.71
C LEU A 28 13.86 10.53 9.05
N GLY A 29 14.00 9.33 9.61
CA GLY A 29 12.94 8.34 9.80
C GLY A 29 11.56 8.93 10.10
N ALA A 30 10.63 8.71 9.19
CA ALA A 30 9.20 8.84 9.42
C ALA A 30 8.62 7.42 9.50
N PRO A 31 7.56 7.18 10.29
CA PRO A 31 6.83 5.93 10.22
C PRO A 31 6.21 5.83 8.82
N ALA A 32 6.83 5.07 7.92
CA ALA A 32 6.40 4.91 6.52
C ALA A 32 5.08 4.13 6.37
N GLY A 33 4.29 4.02 7.44
CA GLY A 33 3.02 3.28 7.46
C GLY A 33 1.83 4.09 6.94
N ILE A 34 1.78 5.40 7.20
CA ILE A 34 0.56 6.19 6.96
C ILE A 34 0.43 6.55 5.48
N ALA A 35 1.45 7.19 4.90
CA ALA A 35 1.43 7.55 3.48
C ALA A 35 1.32 6.34 2.53
N ARG A 36 1.75 5.15 2.98
CA ARG A 36 1.61 3.91 2.20
C ARG A 36 0.21 3.31 2.32
N ALA A 37 -0.42 3.39 3.48
CA ALA A 37 -1.80 2.96 3.69
C ALA A 37 -2.76 3.81 2.84
N ASP A 38 -2.67 5.14 2.94
CA ASP A 38 -3.53 6.05 2.15
C ASP A 38 -3.38 5.81 0.63
N ALA A 39 -2.14 5.66 0.14
CA ALA A 39 -1.90 5.38 -1.28
C ALA A 39 -2.42 4.00 -1.73
N THR A 40 -2.45 3.02 -0.82
CA THR A 40 -2.96 1.67 -1.09
C THR A 40 -4.50 1.68 -1.09
N ASP A 41 -5.09 2.39 -0.15
CA ASP A 41 -6.54 2.62 -0.04
C ASP A 41 -7.09 3.33 -1.28
N ASP A 42 -6.42 4.41 -1.70
CA ASP A 42 -6.79 5.14 -2.91
C ASP A 42 -6.70 4.26 -4.16
N ALA A 43 -5.65 3.45 -4.28
CA ALA A 43 -5.48 2.52 -5.40
C ALA A 43 -6.55 1.42 -5.40
N PHE A 44 -6.90 0.89 -4.22
CA PHE A 44 -7.98 -0.08 -4.04
C PHE A 44 -9.33 0.48 -4.49
N ILE A 45 -9.70 1.67 -4.00
CA ILE A 45 -10.95 2.34 -4.38
C ILE A 45 -10.96 2.69 -5.88
N ALA A 46 -9.84 3.12 -6.44
CA ALA A 46 -9.72 3.39 -7.87
C ALA A 46 -9.94 2.11 -8.71
N ALA A 47 -9.40 0.97 -8.28
CA ALA A 47 -9.58 -0.32 -8.96
C ALA A 47 -11.05 -0.80 -8.92
N LEU A 48 -11.74 -0.64 -7.78
CA LEU A 48 -13.17 -0.95 -7.67
C LEU A 48 -14.00 -0.09 -8.63
N LYS A 49 -13.74 1.22 -8.64
CA LYS A 49 -14.44 2.17 -9.51
C LYS A 49 -14.18 1.89 -11.00
N ALA A 50 -12.94 1.55 -11.36
CA ALA A 50 -12.58 1.18 -12.74
C ALA A 50 -13.30 -0.10 -13.20
N HIS A 51 -13.60 -1.02 -12.28
CA HIS A 51 -14.36 -2.23 -12.56
C HIS A 51 -15.89 -2.02 -12.53
N GLY A 52 -16.36 -0.85 -12.07
CA GLY A 52 -17.79 -0.55 -11.95
C GLY A 52 -18.44 -1.03 -10.66
N ILE A 53 -17.63 -1.46 -9.67
CA ILE A 53 -18.13 -1.83 -8.34
C ILE A 53 -18.57 -0.57 -7.60
N VAL A 54 -19.85 -0.56 -7.20
CA VAL A 54 -20.42 0.51 -6.37
C VAL A 54 -20.39 0.05 -4.92
N HIS A 55 -19.89 0.94 -4.04
CA HIS A 55 -19.80 0.72 -2.61
C HIS A 55 -20.51 1.84 -1.85
N GLU A 56 -21.01 1.55 -0.65
CA GLU A 56 -21.76 2.53 0.16
C GLU A 56 -20.88 3.72 0.57
N SER A 57 -19.64 3.44 0.97
CA SER A 57 -18.63 4.46 1.27
C SER A 57 -17.23 3.91 1.06
N ASN A 58 -16.27 4.77 0.72
CA ASN A 58 -14.87 4.35 0.56
C ASN A 58 -14.35 3.69 1.84
N GLN A 59 -14.72 4.23 3.01
CA GLN A 59 -14.27 3.71 4.29
C GLN A 59 -14.85 2.32 4.59
N ALA A 60 -16.11 2.05 4.22
CA ALA A 60 -16.68 0.70 4.33
C ALA A 60 -15.98 -0.29 3.40
N ALA A 61 -15.67 0.10 2.16
CA ALA A 61 -14.95 -0.75 1.21
C ALA A 61 -13.53 -1.06 1.70
N ILE A 62 -12.79 -0.06 2.21
CA ILE A 62 -11.45 -0.25 2.78
C ILE A 62 -11.50 -1.19 3.99
N ALA A 63 -12.44 -0.97 4.91
CA ALA A 63 -12.61 -1.83 6.09
C ALA A 63 -12.94 -3.29 5.69
N ALA A 64 -13.81 -3.48 4.71
CA ALA A 64 -14.11 -4.80 4.15
C ALA A 64 -12.90 -5.43 3.47
N GLY A 65 -12.09 -4.66 2.75
CA GLY A 65 -10.84 -5.12 2.13
C GLY A 65 -9.81 -5.61 3.16
N HIS A 66 -9.67 -4.90 4.28
CA HIS A 66 -8.83 -5.37 5.39
C HIS A 66 -9.36 -6.63 6.06
N LEU A 67 -10.69 -6.78 6.16
CA LEU A 67 -11.31 -7.98 6.72
C LEU A 67 -11.01 -9.22 5.88
N VAL A 68 -10.85 -9.11 4.56
CA VAL A 68 -10.46 -10.23 3.68
C VAL A 68 -9.20 -10.91 4.22
N CYS A 69 -8.13 -10.14 4.50
CA CYS A 69 -6.89 -10.69 5.05
C CYS A 69 -7.10 -11.38 6.40
N HIS A 70 -7.91 -10.77 7.27
CA HIS A 70 -8.23 -11.36 8.56
C HIS A 70 -9.00 -12.68 8.41
N GLN A 71 -9.94 -12.77 7.46
CA GLN A 71 -10.71 -13.98 7.20
C GLN A 71 -9.82 -15.10 6.62
N LEU A 72 -8.91 -14.76 5.71
CA LEU A 72 -7.93 -15.70 5.17
C LEU A 72 -6.98 -16.23 6.26
N ASP A 73 -6.50 -15.35 7.14
CA ASP A 73 -5.66 -15.74 8.28
C ASP A 73 -6.40 -16.65 9.28
N MET A 74 -7.73 -16.57 9.32
CA MET A 74 -8.59 -17.47 10.09
C MET A 74 -8.90 -18.80 9.37
N GLY A 75 -8.38 -18.99 8.15
CA GLY A 75 -8.52 -20.21 7.36
C GLY A 75 -9.78 -20.27 6.48
N LYS A 76 -10.50 -19.16 6.30
CA LYS A 76 -11.61 -19.11 5.33
C LYS A 76 -11.09 -19.13 3.89
N THR A 77 -11.89 -19.69 2.99
CA THR A 77 -11.59 -19.67 1.55
C THR A 77 -12.01 -18.35 0.91
N GLN A 78 -11.43 -18.01 -0.25
CA GLN A 78 -11.83 -16.82 -1.01
C GLN A 78 -13.31 -16.84 -1.39
N GLU A 79 -13.89 -18.01 -1.68
CA GLU A 79 -15.30 -18.17 -1.99
C GLU A 79 -16.20 -17.90 -0.79
N ASP A 80 -15.83 -18.36 0.42
CA ASP A 80 -16.54 -18.04 1.65
C ASP A 80 -16.51 -16.53 1.91
N ILE A 81 -15.35 -15.90 1.71
CA ILE A 81 -15.16 -14.46 1.91
C ILE A 81 -15.94 -13.66 0.86
N ALA A 82 -15.94 -14.09 -0.40
CA ALA A 82 -16.74 -13.47 -1.44
C ALA A 82 -18.22 -13.55 -1.10
N THR A 83 -18.69 -14.69 -0.60
CA THR A 83 -20.07 -14.87 -0.13
C THR A 83 -20.40 -13.91 1.02
N ASP A 84 -19.51 -13.74 1.98
CA ASP A 84 -19.66 -12.76 3.06
C ASP A 84 -19.75 -11.31 2.52
N VAL A 85 -18.90 -10.98 1.54
CA VAL A 85 -18.91 -9.66 0.87
C VAL A 85 -20.21 -9.44 0.12
N MET A 86 -20.72 -10.44 -0.60
CA MET A 86 -22.03 -10.38 -1.28
C MET A 86 -23.15 -10.10 -0.28
N ASN A 87 -23.17 -10.83 0.84
CA ASN A 87 -24.19 -10.68 1.88
C ASN A 87 -24.12 -9.32 2.58
N SER A 88 -22.92 -8.75 2.74
CA SER A 88 -22.73 -7.46 3.41
C SER A 88 -22.93 -6.25 2.50
N SER A 89 -22.67 -6.41 1.20
CA SER A 89 -22.52 -5.27 0.26
C SER A 89 -23.57 -5.28 -0.85
N GLY A 90 -24.28 -6.39 -1.04
CA GLY A 90 -25.22 -6.59 -2.15
C GLY A 90 -24.54 -6.78 -3.51
N LEU A 91 -23.22 -7.00 -3.53
CA LEU A 91 -22.49 -7.32 -4.76
C LEU A 91 -22.88 -8.70 -5.28
N ASP A 92 -22.87 -8.88 -6.59
CA ASP A 92 -22.96 -10.20 -7.20
C ASP A 92 -21.64 -10.97 -7.08
N SER A 93 -21.65 -12.25 -7.41
CA SER A 93 -20.49 -13.14 -7.24
C SER A 93 -19.26 -12.73 -8.04
N GLU A 94 -19.45 -12.13 -9.23
CA GLU A 94 -18.33 -11.70 -10.08
C GLU A 94 -17.62 -10.50 -9.44
N ASN A 95 -18.40 -9.49 -9.03
CA ASN A 95 -17.88 -8.31 -8.35
C ASN A 95 -17.28 -8.64 -6.98
N ALA A 96 -17.88 -9.57 -6.22
CA ALA A 96 -17.35 -9.99 -4.93
C ALA A 96 -16.01 -10.73 -5.07
N GLY A 97 -15.87 -11.60 -6.07
CA GLY A 97 -14.60 -12.28 -6.35
C GLY A 97 -13.50 -11.29 -6.75
N TYR A 98 -13.82 -10.32 -7.61
CA TYR A 98 -12.88 -9.25 -7.97
C TYR A 98 -12.48 -8.41 -6.75
N PHE A 99 -13.46 -8.03 -5.90
CA PHE A 99 -13.20 -7.29 -4.67
C PHE A 99 -12.20 -8.01 -3.77
N VAL A 100 -12.41 -9.31 -3.52
CA VAL A 100 -11.51 -10.14 -2.71
C VAL A 100 -10.12 -10.21 -3.31
N ALA A 101 -10.00 -10.47 -4.61
CA ALA A 101 -8.70 -10.57 -5.28
C ALA A 101 -7.88 -9.27 -5.25
N VAL A 102 -8.53 -8.11 -5.40
CA VAL A 102 -7.84 -6.81 -5.31
C VAL A 102 -7.49 -6.50 -3.85
N ALA A 103 -8.38 -6.79 -2.91
CA ALA A 103 -8.13 -6.60 -1.49
C ALA A 103 -6.94 -7.45 -1.01
N GLU A 104 -6.84 -8.70 -1.46
CA GLU A 104 -5.71 -9.58 -1.19
C GLU A 104 -4.38 -8.97 -1.60
N ARG A 105 -4.31 -8.48 -2.83
CA ARG A 105 -3.10 -7.86 -3.39
C ARG A 105 -2.75 -6.54 -2.72
N ALA A 106 -3.75 -5.78 -2.29
CA ALA A 106 -3.57 -4.47 -1.66
C ALA A 106 -3.16 -4.61 -0.18
N TYR A 107 -3.83 -5.48 0.56
CA TYR A 107 -3.80 -5.50 2.02
C TYR A 107 -3.15 -6.72 2.64
N CYS A 108 -2.99 -7.83 1.89
CA CYS A 108 -2.46 -9.07 2.43
C CYS A 108 -1.04 -9.35 1.89
N PRO A 109 0.00 -8.65 2.40
CA PRO A 109 1.37 -8.79 1.88
C PRO A 109 1.88 -10.23 1.94
N ARG A 110 1.48 -10.98 2.97
CA ARG A 110 1.79 -12.41 3.14
C ARG A 110 1.37 -13.30 1.96
N TYR A 111 0.36 -12.89 1.21
CA TYR A 111 -0.15 -13.60 0.03
C TYR A 111 0.33 -12.94 -1.27
N ALA A 112 0.80 -11.68 -1.21
CA ALA A 112 1.39 -10.96 -2.34
C ALA A 112 2.82 -11.46 -2.67
N ASP A 113 3.50 -12.08 -1.70
CA ASP A 113 4.90 -12.51 -1.81
C ASP A 113 5.09 -13.94 -2.36
N ILE A 114 4.04 -14.60 -2.89
CA ILE A 114 4.20 -15.92 -3.52
C ILE A 114 4.75 -15.70 -4.94
N PRO A 115 6.06 -15.95 -5.21
CA PRO A 115 6.60 -15.81 -6.56
C PRO A 115 5.89 -16.81 -7.48
N SER A 116 5.33 -16.28 -8.56
CA SER A 116 4.83 -17.08 -9.70
C SER A 116 6.00 -17.69 -10.45
#